data_AF-A0AAD8PCR8-F1
#
_entry.id   AF-A0AAD8PCR8-F1
#
_cell.length_a   1.000
_cell.length_b   1.000
_cell.length_c   1.000
_cell.angle_alpha   90.00
_cell.angle_beta   90.00
_cell.angle_gamma   90.00
#
_symmetry.space_group_name_H-M   'P 1'
#
loop_
_entity.id
_entity.type
_entity.pdbx_description
1 polymer ?
#
loop_
_entity_poly.entity_id
_entity_poly.type
_entity_poly.pdbx_seq_one_letter_code
_entity_poly.pdbx_strand_id
1 'polypeptide(L)'
;MDFSPEEERAGIHSAINLHSKRIVTAFYSIIECSQLEANRDCLMRTDIDNFQLKLHNDSLLHSCRSLYTIASDLAINALLHAPDRHMTSRVEKETQVAAELDSLRKAISQFEESLNQRKPQV
;
A
#
# COMPACT_ATOMS: atom_id res chain seq x y z
N MET A 1 -2.52 -28.70 2.76
CA MET A 1 -2.87 -28.47 4.17
C MET A 1 -3.76 -27.24 4.14
N ASP A 2 -5.05 -27.41 4.33
CA ASP A 2 -6.01 -26.29 4.34
C ASP A 2 -6.10 -25.78 5.79
N PHE A 3 -5.48 -24.64 6.06
CA PHE A 3 -5.63 -23.96 7.33
C PHE A 3 -7.01 -23.30 7.39
N SER A 4 -7.65 -23.30 8.56
CA SER A 4 -8.91 -22.58 8.72
C SER A 4 -8.66 -21.06 8.59
N PRO A 5 -9.61 -20.28 8.04
CA PRO A 5 -9.45 -18.83 7.91
C PRO A 5 -9.18 -18.11 9.24
N GLU A 6 -9.60 -18.70 10.36
CA GLU A 6 -9.37 -18.17 11.71
C GLU A 6 -7.92 -18.40 12.18
N GLU A 7 -7.34 -19.56 11.86
CA GLU A 7 -5.93 -19.87 12.15
C GLU A 7 -4.98 -19.02 11.31
N GLU A 8 -5.30 -18.78 10.03
CA GLU A 8 -4.51 -17.93 9.15
C GLU A 8 -4.54 -16.46 9.61
N ARG A 9 -5.71 -15.98 10.04
CA ARG A 9 -5.86 -14.62 10.61
C ARG A 9 -5.08 -14.47 11.91
N ALA A 10 -5.10 -15.47 12.78
CA ALA A 10 -4.28 -15.50 13.99
C ALA A 10 -2.78 -15.50 13.67
N GLY A 11 -2.37 -16.21 12.61
CA GLY A 11 -0.99 -16.24 12.11
C GLY A 11 -0.50 -14.88 11.62
N ILE A 12 -1.28 -14.20 10.78
CA ILE A 12 -0.92 -12.88 10.23
C ILE A 12 -0.86 -11.82 11.34
N HIS A 13 -1.84 -11.78 12.24
CA HIS A 13 -1.82 -10.85 13.38
C HIS A 13 -0.62 -11.10 14.31
N SER A 14 -0.28 -12.37 14.57
CA SER A 14 0.90 -12.73 15.36
C SER A 14 2.20 -12.28 14.68
N ALA A 15 2.33 -12.50 13.37
CA ALA A 15 3.49 -12.07 12.59
C ALA A 15 3.66 -10.54 12.59
N ILE A 16 2.58 -9.80 12.37
CA ILE A 16 2.59 -8.32 12.45
C ILE A 16 3.05 -7.88 13.84
N ASN A 17 2.47 -8.44 14.90
CA ASN A 17 2.81 -8.07 16.28
C ASN A 17 4.28 -8.38 16.60
N LEU A 18 4.80 -9.52 16.14
CA LEU A 18 6.20 -9.90 16.29
C LEU A 18 7.13 -8.87 15.65
N HIS A 19 6.90 -8.51 14.39
CA HIS A 19 7.77 -7.57 13.67
C HIS A 19 7.63 -6.13 14.18
N SER A 20 6.42 -5.70 14.57
CA SER A 20 6.22 -4.39 15.21
C SER A 20 6.97 -4.30 16.54
N LYS A 21 6.91 -5.33 17.39
CA LYS A 21 7.69 -5.38 18.64
C LYS A 21 9.19 -5.33 18.37
N ARG A 22 9.69 -6.09 17.39
CA ARG A 22 11.11 -6.06 17.00
C ARG A 22 11.58 -4.69 16.54
N ILE A 23 10.76 -3.96 15.78
CA ILE A 23 11.08 -2.59 15.36
C ILE A 23 11.22 -1.68 16.59
N VAL A 24 10.24 -1.70 17.49
CA VAL A 24 10.28 -0.88 18.71
C VAL A 24 11.49 -1.21 19.56
N THR A 25 11.75 -2.49 19.83
CA THR A 25 12.92 -2.93 20.60
C THR A 25 14.22 -2.51 19.94
N ALA A 26 14.37 -2.71 18.62
CA ALA A 26 15.57 -2.31 17.90
C ALA A 26 15.80 -0.80 17.94
N PHE A 27 14.73 0.01 17.81
CA PHE A 27 14.81 1.47 17.95
C PHE A 27 15.29 1.89 19.34
N TYR A 28 14.74 1.30 20.41
CA TYR A 28 15.19 1.58 21.77
C TYR A 28 16.67 1.23 21.96
N SER A 29 17.11 0.06 21.49
CA SER A 29 18.52 -0.34 21.58
C SER A 29 19.44 0.56 20.76
N ILE A 30 19.02 1.04 19.58
CA ILE A 30 19.79 2.02 18.79
C ILE A 30 19.98 3.32 19.57
N ILE A 31 18.92 3.81 20.23
CA ILE A 31 19.01 5.04 21.04
C ILE A 31 19.96 4.82 22.22
N GLU A 32 19.86 3.68 22.90
CA GLU A 32 20.72 3.33 24.02
C GLU A 32 22.20 3.23 23.62
N CYS A 33 22.52 2.50 22.55
CA CYS A 33 23.90 2.40 22.04
C CYS A 33 24.45 3.74 21.51
N SER A 34 23.59 4.71 21.19
CA SER A 34 24.02 6.04 20.74
C SER A 34 24.36 6.99 21.90
N GLN A 35 24.13 6.60 23.15
CA GLN A 35 24.45 7.40 24.32
C GLN A 35 25.93 7.26 24.68
N LEU A 36 26.77 8.14 24.11
CA LEU A 36 28.20 8.15 24.37
C LEU A 36 28.51 8.70 25.77
N GLU A 37 29.21 7.92 26.57
CA GLU A 37 29.76 8.35 27.87
C GLU A 37 31.26 8.61 27.77
N ALA A 38 31.71 9.80 28.20
CA ALA A 38 33.12 10.14 28.28
C ALA A 38 33.76 9.55 29.55
N ASN A 39 33.97 8.23 29.56
CA ASN A 39 34.65 7.50 30.63
C ASN A 39 36.01 6.95 30.17
N ARG A 40 36.79 6.39 31.10
CA ARG A 40 38.18 5.95 30.84
C ARG A 40 38.27 4.77 29.84
N ASP A 41 37.17 4.02 29.67
CA ASP A 41 37.05 2.87 28.77
C ASP A 41 36.20 3.20 27.52
N CYS A 42 36.00 4.49 27.23
CA CYS A 42 35.03 4.95 26.22
C CYS A 42 35.31 4.41 24.82
N LEU A 43 36.57 4.19 24.44
CA LEU A 43 36.93 3.67 23.13
C LEU A 43 36.45 2.23 22.92
N MET A 44 36.75 1.32 23.86
CA MET A 44 36.34 -0.09 23.76
C MET A 44 34.82 -0.23 23.84
N ARG A 45 34.17 0.59 24.67
CA ARG A 45 32.71 0.61 24.77
C ARG A 45 32.07 1.12 23.48
N THR A 46 32.62 2.19 22.89
CA THR A 46 32.17 2.73 21.60
C THR A 46 32.27 1.70 20.47
N ASP A 47 33.32 0.87 20.44
CA ASP A 47 33.44 -0.19 19.43
C ASP A 47 32.35 -1.27 19.58
N ILE A 48 32.02 -1.65 20.82
CA ILE A 48 30.92 -2.58 21.10
C ILE A 48 29.58 -1.95 20.70
N ASP A 49 29.34 -0.70 21.09
CA ASP A 49 28.11 0.02 20.77
C ASP A 49 27.94 0.18 19.24
N ASN A 50 29.03 0.46 18.51
CA ASN A 50 29.02 0.51 17.05
C ASN A 50 28.67 -0.83 16.40
N PHE A 51 29.14 -1.94 16.96
CA PHE A 51 28.76 -3.27 16.50
C PHE A 51 27.28 -3.56 16.77
N GLN A 52 26.79 -3.22 17.96
CA GLN A 52 25.39 -3.36 18.33
C GLN A 52 24.47 -2.50 17.45
N LEU A 53 24.86 -1.25 17.17
CA LEU A 53 24.12 -0.36 16.26
C LEU A 53 23.93 -0.99 14.88
N LYS A 54 24.97 -1.64 14.33
CA LYS A 54 24.85 -2.36 13.05
C LYS A 54 23.84 -3.50 13.12
N LEU A 55 23.89 -4.32 14.17
CA LEU A 55 22.98 -5.44 14.36
C LEU A 55 21.53 -4.98 14.55
N HIS A 56 21.30 -3.98 15.39
CA HIS A 56 19.96 -3.46 15.64
C HIS A 56 19.38 -2.78 14.40
N ASN A 57 20.19 -2.07 13.61
CA ASN A 57 19.75 -1.48 12.35
C ASN A 57 19.37 -2.56 11.31
N ASP A 58 20.15 -3.64 11.20
CA ASP A 58 19.80 -4.76 10.32
C ASP A 58 18.49 -5.44 10.76
N SER A 59 18.32 -5.70 12.06
CA SER A 59 17.08 -6.26 12.62
C SER A 59 15.85 -5.38 12.37
N LEU A 60 16.02 -4.06 12.45
CA LEU A 60 14.99 -3.07 12.17
C LEU A 60 14.59 -3.13 10.69
N LEU A 61 15.56 -3.06 9.77
CA LEU A 61 15.31 -3.14 8.33
C LEU A 61 14.65 -4.47 7.94
N HIS A 62 15.11 -5.57 8.51
CA HIS A 62 14.54 -6.89 8.29
C HIS A 62 13.06 -6.96 8.72
N SER A 63 12.73 -6.38 9.87
CA SER A 63 11.35 -6.36 10.37
C SER A 63 10.44 -5.46 9.54
N CYS A 64 10.93 -4.30 9.09
CA CYS A 64 10.21 -3.43 8.16
C CYS A 64 9.92 -4.12 6.82
N ARG A 65 10.93 -4.81 6.25
CA ARG A 65 10.76 -5.59 5.02
C ARG A 65 9.71 -6.68 5.19
N SER A 66 9.74 -7.39 6.31
CA SER A 66 8.77 -8.46 6.60
C SER A 66 7.34 -7.91 6.69
N LEU A 67 7.13 -6.77 7.35
CA LEU A 67 5.82 -6.11 7.38
C LEU A 67 5.35 -5.67 5.99
N TYR A 68 6.25 -5.15 5.16
CA TYR A 68 5.93 -4.77 3.79
C TYR A 68 5.52 -5.98 2.93
N THR A 69 6.20 -7.12 3.09
CA THR A 69 5.82 -8.38 2.44
C THR A 69 4.42 -8.82 2.87
N ILE A 70 4.15 -8.86 4.19
CA ILE A 70 2.81 -9.20 4.71
C ILE A 70 1.73 -8.27 4.13
N ALA A 71 1.99 -6.96 4.07
CA ALA A 71 1.05 -6.00 3.51
C ALA A 71 0.81 -6.23 2.02
N SER A 72 1.85 -6.58 1.27
CA SER A 72 1.77 -6.88 -0.16
C SER A 72 0.97 -8.16 -0.40
N ASP A 73 1.21 -9.22 0.38
CA ASP A 73 0.45 -10.48 0.30
C ASP A 73 -1.04 -10.25 0.60
N LEU A 74 -1.36 -9.46 1.62
CA LEU A 74 -2.74 -9.08 1.94
C LEU A 74 -3.41 -8.28 0.82
N ALA A 75 -2.68 -7.35 0.19
CA ALA A 75 -3.18 -6.56 -0.93
C ALA A 75 -3.44 -7.43 -2.17
N ILE A 76 -2.52 -8.34 -2.50
CA ILE A 76 -2.68 -9.31 -3.58
C ILE A 76 -3.88 -10.21 -3.30
N ASN A 77 -4.01 -10.73 -2.08
CA ASN A 77 -5.14 -11.58 -1.69
C ASN A 77 -6.48 -10.84 -1.83
N ALA A 78 -6.54 -9.57 -1.41
CA ALA A 78 -7.71 -8.73 -1.58
C ALA A 78 -8.07 -8.51 -3.05
N LEU A 79 -7.07 -8.30 -3.92
CA LEU A 79 -7.28 -8.13 -5.36
C LEU A 79 -7.79 -9.42 -6.02
N LEU A 80 -7.26 -10.58 -5.61
CA LEU A 80 -7.68 -11.88 -6.15
C LEU A 80 -9.11 -12.25 -5.76
N HIS A 81 -9.56 -11.84 -4.57
CA HIS A 81 -10.89 -12.19 -4.05
C HIS A 81 -11.95 -11.09 -4.22
N ALA A 82 -11.60 -9.93 -4.77
CA ALA A 82 -12.56 -8.87 -5.11
C ALA A 82 -12.48 -8.35 -6.56
N PRO A 83 -12.33 -9.21 -7.60
CA PRO A 83 -12.28 -8.75 -8.98
C PRO A 83 -13.59 -8.08 -9.41
N ASP A 84 -14.74 -8.62 -8.97
CA ASP A 84 -16.07 -8.16 -9.40
C ASP A 84 -16.43 -6.76 -8.92
N ARG A 85 -15.99 -6.33 -7.73
CA ARG A 85 -16.27 -4.96 -7.25
C ARG A 85 -15.57 -3.91 -8.11
N HIS A 86 -14.34 -4.19 -8.53
CA HIS A 86 -13.60 -3.30 -9.40
C HIS A 86 -14.07 -3.39 -10.86
N MET A 87 -14.46 -4.57 -11.33
CA MET A 87 -15.07 -4.73 -12.66
C MET A 87 -16.41 -4.03 -12.75
N THR A 88 -17.31 -4.22 -11.78
CA THR A 88 -18.65 -3.61 -11.78
C THR A 88 -18.55 -2.09 -11.73
N SER A 89 -17.70 -1.54 -10.86
CA SER A 89 -17.46 -0.10 -10.80
C SER A 89 -16.82 0.47 -12.08
N ARG A 90 -15.95 -0.30 -12.76
CA ARG A 90 -15.42 0.09 -14.07
C ARG A 90 -16.48 0.07 -15.16
N VAL A 91 -17.28 -1.01 -15.22
CA VAL A 91 -18.37 -1.15 -16.18
C VAL A 91 -19.37 -0.02 -16.00
N GLU A 92 -19.78 0.31 -14.77
CA GLU A 92 -20.67 1.45 -14.50
C GLU A 92 -20.11 2.77 -15.03
N LYS A 93 -18.83 3.07 -14.77
CA LYS A 93 -18.17 4.29 -15.28
C LYS A 93 -18.09 4.32 -16.79
N GLU A 94 -17.68 3.21 -17.41
CA GLU A 94 -17.58 3.10 -18.87
C GLU A 94 -18.96 3.22 -19.53
N THR A 95 -20.01 2.66 -18.91
CA THR A 95 -21.40 2.76 -19.39
C THR A 95 -21.93 4.18 -19.28
N GLN A 96 -21.61 4.89 -18.20
CA GLN A 96 -21.99 6.29 -18.01
C GLN A 96 -21.34 7.20 -19.07
N VAL A 97 -20.05 7.03 -19.33
CA VAL A 97 -19.33 7.78 -20.38
C VAL A 97 -19.93 7.50 -21.76
N ALA A 98 -20.27 6.23 -22.05
CA ALA A 98 -20.92 5.87 -23.32
C ALA A 98 -22.30 6.54 -23.48
N ALA A 99 -23.09 6.59 -22.40
CA ALA A 99 -24.40 7.26 -22.40
C ALA A 99 -24.27 8.79 -22.60
N GLU A 100 -23.29 9.42 -21.97
CA GLU A 100 -22.99 10.84 -22.15
C GLU A 100 -22.56 11.15 -23.59
N LEU A 101 -21.69 10.33 -24.19
CA LEU A 101 -21.29 10.48 -25.58
C LEU A 101 -22.45 10.30 -26.57
N ASP A 102 -23.36 9.35 -26.32
CA ASP A 102 -24.55 9.16 -27.16
C ASP A 102 -25.50 10.36 -27.08
N SER A 103 -25.72 10.88 -25.87
CA SER A 103 -26.46 12.12 -25.62
C SER A 103 -25.87 13.31 -26.40
N LEU A 104 -24.55 13.51 -26.30
CA LEU A 104 -23.83 14.56 -27.02
C LEU A 104 -23.95 14.41 -28.54
N ARG A 105 -23.80 13.19 -29.07
CA ARG A 105 -23.97 12.92 -30.51
C ARG A 105 -25.37 13.28 -30.98
N LYS A 106 -26.41 12.90 -30.23
CA LYS A 106 -27.80 13.25 -30.57
C LYS A 106 -28.03 14.76 -30.54
N ALA A 107 -27.48 15.46 -29.56
CA ALA A 107 -27.57 16.92 -29.48
C ALA A 107 -26.88 17.61 -30.66
N ILE A 108 -25.72 17.12 -31.08
CA ILE A 108 -25.01 17.62 -32.28
C ILE A 108 -25.85 17.39 -33.53
N SER A 109 -26.39 16.18 -33.75
CA SER A 109 -27.22 15.89 -34.92
C SER A 109 -28.49 16.75 -34.96
N GLN A 110 -29.17 16.96 -33.83
CA GLN A 110 -30.34 17.85 -33.77
C GLN A 110 -29.97 19.31 -34.08
N PHE A 111 -28.81 19.77 -33.60
CA PHE A 111 -28.31 21.10 -33.91
C PHE A 111 -28.00 21.26 -35.40
N GLU A 112 -27.34 20.28 -36.02
CA GLU A 112 -27.04 20.26 -37.46
C GLU A 112 -28.31 20.24 -38.32
N GLU A 113 -29.33 19.47 -37.94
CA GLU A 113 -30.64 19.46 -38.59
C GLU A 113 -31.31 20.85 -38.53
N SER A 114 -31.24 21.50 -37.36
CA SER A 114 -31.79 22.85 -37.17
C SER A 114 -31.08 23.92 -38.02
N LEU A 115 -29.77 23.74 -38.25
CA LEU A 115 -28.97 24.60 -39.13
C LEU A 115 -29.33 24.39 -40.60
N ASN A 116 -29.54 23.14 -41.02
CA ASN A 116 -29.92 22.83 -42.40
C ASN A 116 -31.34 23.31 -42.75
N GLN A 117 -32.28 23.30 -41.78
CA GLN A 117 -33.62 23.87 -41.97
C GLN A 117 -33.64 25.41 -42.08
N ARG A 118 -32.59 26.09 -41.61
CA ARG A 118 -32.46 27.56 -41.68
C ARG A 118 -31.72 28.07 -42.92
N LYS A 119 -31.22 27.20 -43.81
CA LYS A 119 -30.67 27.64 -45.09
C LYS A 119 -31.80 28.11 -46.00
N PRO A 120 -31.82 29.38 -46.46
CA PRO A 120 -32.80 29.82 -47.42
C PRO A 120 -32.61 29.05 -48.74
N GLN A 121 -33.71 28.54 -49.28
CA GLN A 121 -33.73 27.99 -50.64
C GLN A 121 -33.43 29.15 -51.61
N VAL A 122 -32.25 29.11 -52.22
CA VAL A 122 -31.89 29.96 -53.36
C VAL A 122 -32.51 29.36 -54.61
#